data_AF-A0A397D8G6-F1
#
_entry.id   AF-A0A397D8G6-F1
#
_cell.length_a   1.000
_cell.length_b   1.000
_cell.length_c   1.000
_cell.angle_alpha   90.00
_cell.angle_beta   90.00
_cell.angle_gamma   90.00
#
_symmetry.space_group_name_H-M   'P 1'
#
loop_
_entity.id
_entity.type
_entity.pdbx_description
1 polymer ?
#
loop_
_entity_poly.entity_id
_entity_poly.type
_entity_poly.pdbx_seq_one_letter_code
_entity_poly.pdbx_strand_id
1 'polypeptide(L)'
;MLYTVKQVRIEPSTCNNDTNKAKRKEFAETLVQHQRKGNFIVYYDETNYNFYCHRSVGLSKQGSRACLVLPPSKGPNLQIQWAVSPDVGLVCYRMERGSIKMEQNATFVEEVYRASKNSPAYQNHFVGKKIVIVLDNAPAHSQTEHRVAAHEDMTLLRLGPYSPMLNPIESCFSVLKAHIKRFLAERTILLFHRREFHSYLESRMRLLE
;
A
#
# COMPACT_ATOMS: atom_id res chain seq x y z
N MET A 1 32.36 -14.96 -17.70
CA MET A 1 31.34 -14.34 -16.83
C MET A 1 30.21 -13.85 -17.74
N LEU A 2 28.99 -14.39 -17.62
CA LEU A 2 27.85 -14.03 -18.47
C LEU A 2 27.16 -12.79 -17.90
N TYR A 3 27.09 -11.72 -18.68
CA TYR A 3 26.38 -10.50 -18.31
C TYR A 3 25.00 -10.48 -18.96
N THR A 4 23.96 -10.18 -18.19
CA THR A 4 22.60 -9.96 -18.68
C THR A 4 22.26 -8.48 -18.51
N VAL A 5 21.69 -7.86 -19.54
CA VAL A 5 21.26 -6.45 -19.49
C VAL A 5 20.12 -6.30 -18.48
N LYS A 6 20.31 -5.42 -17.48
CA LYS A 6 19.32 -5.08 -16.46
C LYS A 6 18.93 -3.61 -16.59
N GLN A 7 17.71 -3.27 -16.19
CA GLN A 7 17.36 -1.86 -15.99
C GLN A 7 18.21 -1.26 -14.88
N VAL A 8 18.75 -0.06 -15.12
CA VAL A 8 19.47 0.71 -14.11
C VAL A 8 18.46 1.22 -13.09
N ARG A 9 18.64 0.83 -11.82
CA ARG A 9 17.87 1.36 -10.70
C ARG A 9 18.60 2.57 -10.14
N ILE A 10 17.92 3.70 -10.05
CA ILE A 10 18.44 4.88 -9.37
C ILE A 10 18.29 4.64 -7.86
N GLU A 11 19.41 4.67 -7.14
CA GLU A 11 19.43 4.65 -5.69
C GLU A 11 19.86 6.03 -5.17
N PRO A 12 18.99 6.77 -4.48
CA PRO A 12 19.36 8.05 -3.89
C PRO A 12 20.53 7.87 -2.91
N SER A 13 21.50 8.78 -2.93
CA SER A 13 22.63 8.78 -1.98
C SER A 13 22.16 8.85 -0.52
N THR A 14 20.97 9.42 -0.28
CA THR A 14 20.31 9.49 1.01
C THR A 14 19.74 8.15 1.49
N CYS A 15 19.53 7.16 0.60
CA CYS A 15 18.89 5.89 0.94
C CYS A 15 19.68 5.09 1.99
N ASN A 16 21.00 5.01 1.86
CA ASN A 16 21.88 4.18 2.70
C ASN A 16 22.93 4.98 3.47
N ASN A 17 22.62 6.23 3.81
CA ASN A 17 23.46 6.99 4.73
C ASN A 17 23.40 6.40 6.16
N ASP A 18 24.42 6.67 6.97
CA ASP A 18 24.54 6.08 8.30
C ASP A 18 23.39 6.50 9.24
N THR A 19 22.86 7.71 9.04
CA THR A 19 21.67 8.19 9.75
C THR A 19 20.44 7.33 9.50
N ASN A 20 20.14 6.98 8.24
CA ASN A 20 18.98 6.17 7.90
C ASN A 20 19.19 4.70 8.30
N LYS A 21 20.43 4.20 8.25
CA LYS A 21 20.77 2.88 8.80
C LYS A 21 20.53 2.83 10.32
N ALA A 22 20.91 3.87 11.06
CA ALA A 22 20.66 3.96 12.50
C ALA A 22 19.15 3.98 12.80
N LYS A 23 18.37 4.79 12.07
CA LYS A 23 16.90 4.83 12.21
C LYS A 23 16.23 3.48 11.88
N ARG A 24 16.72 2.76 10.86
CA ARG A 24 16.25 1.41 10.53
C ARG A 24 16.52 0.42 11.66
N LYS A 25 17.71 0.51 12.26
CA LYS A 25 18.10 -0.34 13.39
C LYS A 25 17.19 -0.08 14.60
N GLU A 26 16.97 1.18 14.96
CA GLU A 26 16.09 1.57 16.07
C GLU A 26 14.65 1.09 15.85
N PHE A 27 14.12 1.27 14.63
CA PHE A 27 12.81 0.73 14.26
C PHE A 27 12.75 -0.79 14.43
N ALA A 28 13.74 -1.53 13.90
CA ALA A 28 13.78 -2.99 13.98
C ALA A 28 13.86 -3.47 15.43
N GLU A 29 14.69 -2.83 16.26
CA GLU A 29 14.81 -3.13 17.68
C GLU A 29 13.47 -2.92 18.41
N THR A 30 12.80 -1.79 18.14
CA THR A 30 11.49 -1.46 18.74
C THR A 30 10.42 -2.45 18.30
N LEU A 31 10.38 -2.81 17.01
CA LEU A 31 9.45 -3.80 16.47
C LEU A 31 9.64 -5.17 17.12
N VAL A 32 10.89 -5.62 17.26
CA VAL A 32 11.23 -6.89 17.92
C VAL A 32 10.81 -6.88 19.39
N GLN A 33 10.97 -5.75 20.09
CA GLN A 33 10.48 -5.62 21.48
C GLN A 33 8.97 -5.77 21.57
N HIS A 34 8.21 -5.18 20.64
CA HIS A 34 6.77 -5.34 20.58
C HIS A 34 6.34 -6.78 20.26
N GLN A 35 7.04 -7.45 19.34
CA GLN A 35 6.82 -8.87 19.06
C GLN A 35 7.07 -9.74 20.30
N ARG A 36 8.16 -9.50 21.03
CA ARG A 36 8.48 -10.23 22.28
C ARG A 36 7.45 -10.01 23.38
N LYS A 37 6.83 -8.82 23.45
CA LYS A 37 5.74 -8.52 24.39
C LYS A 37 4.41 -9.18 24.01
N GLY A 38 4.33 -9.77 22.81
CA GLY A 38 3.12 -10.35 22.24
C GLY A 38 2.09 -9.28 21.90
N ASN A 39 2.54 -8.11 21.45
CA ASN A 39 1.63 -7.05 21.00
C ASN A 39 1.04 -7.39 19.63
N PHE A 40 -0.15 -6.87 19.37
CA PHE A 40 -0.83 -7.04 18.10
C PHE A 40 -0.29 -6.04 17.09
N ILE A 41 0.35 -6.51 16.01
CA ILE A 41 1.03 -5.65 15.04
C ILE A 41 0.19 -5.56 13.77
N VAL A 42 0.00 -4.33 13.30
CA VAL A 42 -0.71 -4.01 12.07
C VAL A 42 0.15 -3.09 11.22
N TYR A 43 0.36 -3.45 9.97
CA TYR A 43 1.05 -2.64 8.98
C TYR A 43 0.02 -1.87 8.19
N TYR A 44 0.17 -0.55 8.14
CA TYR A 44 -0.69 0.36 7.44
C TYR A 44 0.14 1.11 6.38
N ASP A 45 -0.37 1.15 5.16
CA ASP A 45 0.24 1.86 4.05
C ASP A 45 -0.79 2.08 2.94
N GLU A 46 -0.42 2.87 1.93
CA GLU A 46 -1.25 3.16 0.78
C GLU A 46 -0.61 2.81 -0.55
N THR A 47 -1.46 2.51 -1.52
CA THR A 47 -1.03 2.43 -2.91
C THR A 47 -2.02 3.13 -3.82
N ASN A 48 -1.51 3.69 -4.91
CA ASN A 48 -2.33 4.16 -6.02
C ASN A 48 -2.30 3.20 -7.21
N TYR A 49 -3.36 3.27 -8.01
CA TYR A 49 -3.43 2.69 -9.34
C TYR A 49 -4.43 3.46 -10.20
N ASN A 50 -4.33 3.25 -11.50
CA ASN A 50 -5.25 3.79 -12.51
C ASN A 50 -5.36 2.76 -13.64
N PHE A 51 -6.14 3.05 -14.68
CA PHE A 51 -6.32 2.10 -15.77
C PHE A 51 -5.12 1.98 -16.72
N TYR A 52 -4.08 2.80 -16.54
CA TYR A 52 -2.77 2.57 -17.14
C TYR A 52 -1.93 1.55 -16.35
N CYS A 53 -2.48 0.89 -15.34
CA CYS A 53 -1.82 -0.21 -14.67
C CYS A 53 -1.75 -1.43 -15.60
N HIS A 54 -0.61 -1.65 -16.26
CA HIS A 54 -0.38 -2.76 -17.18
C HIS A 54 0.90 -3.54 -16.84
N ARG A 55 1.07 -4.70 -17.49
CA ARG A 55 2.32 -5.48 -17.42
C ARG A 55 3.43 -4.73 -18.17
N SER A 56 4.61 -4.64 -17.56
CA SER A 56 5.78 -3.97 -18.17
C SER A 56 6.44 -4.79 -19.28
N VAL A 57 6.08 -6.06 -19.43
CA VAL A 57 6.68 -7.00 -20.39
C VAL A 57 5.56 -7.69 -21.17
N GLY A 58 5.77 -7.82 -22.47
CA GLY A 58 4.89 -8.53 -23.40
C GLY A 58 5.70 -9.18 -24.52
N LEU A 59 5.06 -10.10 -25.24
CA LEU A 59 5.66 -10.77 -26.39
C LEU A 59 5.33 -10.00 -27.68
N SER A 60 6.29 -9.92 -28.59
CA SER A 60 6.10 -9.42 -29.95
C SER A 60 7.04 -10.13 -30.91
N LYS A 61 6.78 -10.04 -32.22
CA LYS A 61 7.68 -10.61 -33.23
C LYS A 61 9.04 -9.90 -33.19
N GLN A 62 10.10 -10.62 -33.50
CA GLN A 62 11.44 -10.03 -33.61
C GLN A 62 11.43 -8.87 -34.62
N GLY A 63 12.07 -7.76 -34.25
CA GLY A 63 12.06 -6.53 -35.05
C GLY A 63 10.81 -5.65 -34.87
N SER A 64 9.84 -6.06 -34.05
CA SER A 64 8.62 -5.29 -33.79
C SER A 64 8.44 -5.00 -32.30
N ARG A 65 7.84 -3.85 -31.99
CA ARG A 65 7.58 -3.42 -30.61
C ARG A 65 6.31 -4.10 -30.07
N ALA A 66 6.36 -4.57 -28.82
CA ALA A 66 5.15 -4.96 -28.10
C ALA A 66 4.36 -3.69 -27.74
N CYS A 67 3.14 -3.56 -28.28
CA CYS A 67 2.30 -2.38 -28.10
C CYS A 67 0.99 -2.76 -27.41
N LEU A 68 0.62 -1.99 -26.37
CA LEU A 68 -0.69 -2.03 -25.75
C LEU A 68 -1.43 -0.73 -26.10
N VAL A 69 -2.60 -0.84 -26.72
CA VAL A 69 -3.44 0.31 -27.07
C VAL A 69 -4.36 0.61 -25.90
N LEU A 70 -4.22 1.81 -25.33
CA LEU A 70 -5.03 2.32 -24.22
C LEU A 70 -5.70 3.65 -24.62
N PRO A 71 -6.79 4.06 -23.95
CA PRO A 71 -7.33 5.40 -24.10
C PRO A 71 -6.27 6.46 -23.77
N PRO A 72 -6.31 7.66 -24.38
CA PRO A 72 -5.25 8.67 -24.26
C PRO A 72 -5.14 9.36 -22.89
N SER A 73 -6.24 9.43 -22.13
CA SER A 73 -6.23 9.93 -20.74
C SER A 73 -5.95 8.76 -19.80
N LYS A 74 -5.27 8.97 -18.67
CA LYS A 74 -5.05 7.94 -17.61
C LYS A 74 -6.18 7.86 -16.57
N GLY A 75 -7.10 8.83 -16.61
CA GLY A 75 -8.10 9.01 -15.56
C GLY A 75 -7.49 9.43 -14.21
N PRO A 76 -8.35 9.65 -13.20
CA PRO A 76 -7.92 9.91 -11.84
C PRO A 76 -7.29 8.65 -11.24
N ASN A 77 -6.34 8.86 -10.32
CA ASN A 77 -5.82 7.75 -9.52
C ASN A 77 -6.88 7.32 -8.50
N LEU A 78 -7.03 6.01 -8.36
CA LEU A 78 -7.72 5.39 -7.26
C LEU A 78 -6.66 5.03 -6.21
N GLN A 79 -6.83 5.56 -5.00
CA GLN A 79 -5.94 5.31 -3.89
C GLN A 79 -6.60 4.26 -2.98
N ILE A 80 -5.79 3.31 -2.53
CA ILE A 80 -6.21 2.26 -1.61
C ILE A 80 -5.37 2.41 -0.35
N GLN A 81 -6.04 2.47 0.80
CA GLN A 81 -5.46 2.34 2.13
C GLN A 81 -5.68 0.91 2.62
N TRP A 82 -4.61 0.19 2.97
CA TRP A 82 -4.71 -1.16 3.53
C TRP A 82 -4.07 -1.20 4.90
N ALA A 83 -4.70 -1.97 5.78
CA ALA A 83 -4.12 -2.38 7.05
C ALA A 83 -4.06 -3.91 7.11
N VAL A 84 -2.86 -4.46 7.29
CA VAL A 84 -2.63 -5.90 7.31
C VAL A 84 -1.92 -6.32 8.60
N SER A 85 -2.32 -7.45 9.16
CA SER A 85 -1.68 -8.06 10.33
C SER A 85 -1.23 -9.48 10.00
N PRO A 86 -0.09 -9.94 10.51
CA PRO A 86 0.31 -11.34 10.38
C PRO A 86 -0.74 -12.33 10.95
N ASP A 87 -1.48 -11.93 11.97
CA ASP A 87 -2.42 -12.78 12.69
C ASP A 87 -3.83 -12.82 12.06
N VAL A 88 -4.16 -11.82 11.25
CA VAL A 88 -5.51 -11.66 10.65
C VAL A 88 -5.49 -11.67 9.12
N GLY A 89 -4.38 -11.30 8.49
CA GLY A 89 -4.35 -10.93 7.07
C GLY A 89 -4.84 -9.49 6.89
N LEU A 90 -5.80 -9.26 5.99
CA LEU A 90 -6.36 -7.93 5.75
C LEU A 90 -7.32 -7.55 6.88
N VAL A 91 -6.94 -6.56 7.70
CA VAL A 91 -7.73 -6.07 8.83
C VAL A 91 -8.79 -5.09 8.37
N CYS A 92 -8.38 -4.10 7.57
CA CYS A 92 -9.27 -3.08 7.05
C CYS A 92 -8.72 -2.55 5.72
N TYR A 93 -9.62 -2.08 4.85
CA TYR A 93 -9.23 -1.36 3.66
C TYR A 93 -10.21 -0.23 3.37
N ARG A 94 -9.71 0.80 2.68
CA ARG A 94 -10.52 1.86 2.11
C ARG A 94 -10.05 2.18 0.70
N MET A 95 -10.99 2.53 -0.17
CA MET A 95 -10.72 3.04 -1.51
C MET A 95 -11.24 4.47 -1.62
N GLU A 96 -10.38 5.38 -2.06
CA GLU A 96 -10.73 6.78 -2.24
C GLU A 96 -10.23 7.29 -3.60
N ARG A 97 -11.05 8.12 -4.26
CA ARG A 97 -10.65 8.78 -5.50
C ARG A 97 -9.82 10.02 -5.18
N GLY A 98 -8.67 10.17 -5.83
CA GLY A 98 -7.79 11.32 -5.64
C GLY A 98 -6.72 11.09 -4.56
N SER A 99 -6.24 12.17 -3.95
CA SER A 99 -5.18 12.14 -2.97
C SER A 99 -5.73 12.19 -1.56
N ILE A 100 -5.18 11.36 -0.69
CA ILE A 100 -5.56 11.28 0.72
C ILE A 100 -5.01 12.47 1.50
N LYS A 101 -5.90 13.15 2.23
CA LYS A 101 -5.56 14.24 3.14
C LYS A 101 -5.23 13.69 4.53
N MET A 102 -4.47 14.46 5.30
CA MET A 102 -4.06 14.10 6.67
C MET A 102 -5.23 13.75 7.60
N GLU A 103 -6.38 14.43 7.46
CA GLU A 103 -7.57 14.12 8.27
C GLU A 103 -8.18 12.75 7.92
N GLN A 104 -8.25 12.42 6.64
CA GLN A 104 -8.76 11.14 6.17
C GLN A 104 -7.85 9.99 6.63
N ASN A 105 -6.54 10.22 6.61
CA ASN A 105 -5.54 9.33 7.16
C ASN A 105 -5.75 9.08 8.67
N ALA A 106 -5.95 10.13 9.46
CA ALA A 106 -6.19 9.99 10.90
C ALA A 106 -7.48 9.21 11.19
N THR A 107 -8.56 9.48 10.44
CA THR A 107 -9.82 8.71 10.54
C THR A 107 -9.60 7.24 10.20
N PHE A 108 -8.79 6.94 9.17
CA PHE A 108 -8.50 5.57 8.81
C PHE A 108 -7.67 4.84 9.89
N VAL A 109 -6.71 5.51 10.52
CA VAL A 109 -5.95 4.91 11.64
C VAL A 109 -6.86 4.54 12.81
N GLU A 110 -7.84 5.37 13.13
CA GLU A 110 -8.86 5.06 14.14
C GLU A 110 -9.73 3.86 13.74
N GLU A 111 -10.10 3.75 12.46
CA GLU A 111 -10.82 2.58 11.94
C GLU A 111 -9.97 1.30 12.01
N VAL A 112 -8.68 1.39 11.68
CA VAL A 112 -7.74 0.27 11.82
C VAL A 112 -7.65 -0.19 13.27
N TYR A 113 -7.56 0.74 14.21
CA TYR A 113 -7.54 0.44 15.63
C TYR A 113 -8.82 -0.30 16.07
N ARG A 114 -10.00 0.22 15.70
CA ARG A 114 -11.29 -0.40 16.02
C ARG A 114 -11.46 -1.77 15.37
N ALA A 115 -11.12 -1.90 14.09
CA ALA A 115 -11.17 -3.17 13.36
C ALA A 115 -10.23 -4.21 13.98
N SER A 116 -9.04 -3.79 14.41
CA SER A 116 -8.09 -4.65 15.11
C SER A 116 -8.66 -5.16 16.43
N LYS A 117 -9.23 -4.28 17.26
CA LYS A 117 -9.89 -4.65 18.53
C LYS A 117 -11.05 -5.62 18.34
N ASN A 118 -11.83 -5.42 17.29
CA ASN A 118 -13.00 -6.24 16.98
C ASN A 118 -12.64 -7.55 16.26
N SER A 119 -11.38 -7.74 15.85
CA SER A 119 -10.97 -8.97 15.18
C SER A 119 -11.03 -10.17 16.13
N PRO A 120 -11.51 -11.34 15.67
CA PRO A 120 -11.51 -12.55 16.49
C PRO A 120 -10.12 -12.94 16.98
N ALA A 121 -9.08 -12.69 16.16
CA ALA A 121 -7.70 -12.93 16.57
C ALA A 121 -7.35 -12.13 17.83
N TYR A 122 -7.68 -10.83 17.85
CA TYR A 122 -7.42 -9.97 18.99
C TYR A 122 -8.19 -10.43 20.23
N GLN A 123 -9.49 -10.70 20.08
CA GLN A 123 -10.37 -11.11 21.18
C GLN A 123 -9.96 -12.46 21.80
N ASN A 124 -9.35 -13.35 21.02
CA ASN A 124 -8.96 -14.68 21.51
C ASN A 124 -7.53 -14.71 22.08
N HIS A 125 -6.60 -13.93 21.53
CA HIS A 125 -5.17 -14.11 21.81
C HIS A 125 -4.43 -12.84 22.26
N PHE A 126 -5.01 -11.65 22.09
CA PHE A 126 -4.33 -10.37 22.33
C PHE A 126 -5.10 -9.43 23.26
N VAL A 127 -6.10 -9.92 23.99
CA VAL A 127 -6.83 -9.13 24.98
C VAL A 127 -5.84 -8.57 26.02
N GLY A 128 -5.93 -7.26 26.25
CA GLY A 128 -5.02 -6.54 27.15
C GLY A 128 -3.64 -6.23 26.57
N LYS A 129 -3.34 -6.65 25.33
CA LYS A 129 -2.10 -6.30 24.62
C LYS A 129 -2.26 -5.00 23.84
N LYS A 130 -1.14 -4.29 23.65
CA LYS A 130 -1.14 -3.08 22.83
C LYS A 130 -1.30 -3.41 21.35
N ILE A 131 -1.99 -2.54 20.63
CA ILE A 131 -2.06 -2.52 19.17
C ILE A 131 -0.97 -1.58 18.66
N VAL A 132 -0.04 -2.12 17.86
CA VAL A 132 1.06 -1.39 17.26
C VAL A 132 0.75 -1.21 15.78
N ILE A 133 0.46 0.02 15.38
CA ILE A 133 0.22 0.37 13.98
C ILE A 133 1.52 0.89 13.41
N VAL A 134 2.08 0.15 12.45
CA VAL A 134 3.29 0.49 11.72
C VAL A 134 2.89 1.28 10.49
N LEU A 135 3.51 2.46 10.29
CA LEU A 135 3.26 3.30 9.13
C LEU A 135 4.55 3.99 8.66
N ASP A 136 4.55 4.47 7.42
CA ASP A 136 5.69 5.14 6.84
C ASP A 136 5.77 6.64 7.25
N ASN A 137 6.71 7.38 6.68
CA ASN A 137 6.88 8.82 6.93
C ASN A 137 6.39 9.68 5.75
N ALA A 138 5.46 9.18 4.93
CA ALA A 138 4.90 9.93 3.83
C ALA A 138 4.22 11.23 4.34
N PRO A 139 4.17 12.28 3.51
CA PRO A 139 3.49 13.52 3.87
C PRO A 139 2.03 13.33 4.32
N ALA A 140 1.32 12.36 3.74
CA ALA A 140 -0.06 12.04 4.11
C ALA A 140 -0.19 11.56 5.57
N HIS A 141 0.85 10.94 6.10
CA HIS A 141 0.92 10.51 7.48
C HIS A 141 1.55 11.55 8.41
N SER A 142 1.96 12.72 7.92
CA SER A 142 2.53 13.74 8.80
C SER A 142 1.51 14.14 9.88
N GLN A 143 2.00 14.34 11.11
CA GLN A 143 1.17 14.73 12.26
C GLN A 143 0.07 13.73 12.66
N THR A 144 0.13 12.47 12.22
CA THR A 144 -0.87 11.44 12.56
C THR A 144 -1.03 11.32 14.08
N GLU A 145 0.08 11.36 14.82
CA GLU A 145 0.13 11.30 16.29
C GLU A 145 -0.67 12.41 16.96
N HIS A 146 -0.79 13.59 16.32
CA HIS A 146 -1.53 14.74 16.85
C HIS A 146 -3.00 14.75 16.44
N ARG A 147 -3.39 13.94 15.45
CA ARG A 147 -4.73 13.95 14.85
C ARG A 147 -5.56 12.72 15.25
N VAL A 148 -4.91 11.63 15.61
CA VAL A 148 -5.58 10.42 16.08
C VAL A 148 -5.86 10.55 17.58
N ALA A 149 -6.99 9.98 18.03
CA ALA A 149 -7.31 9.92 19.45
C ALA A 149 -6.22 9.17 20.23
N ALA A 150 -5.92 9.66 21.43
CA ALA A 150 -4.98 8.99 22.32
C ALA A 150 -5.65 7.75 22.91
N HIS A 151 -5.06 6.58 22.66
CA HIS A 151 -5.44 5.31 23.29
C HIS A 151 -4.22 4.75 24.02
N GLU A 152 -4.35 4.41 25.32
CA GLU A 152 -3.23 3.96 26.16
C GLU A 152 -2.58 2.66 25.66
N ASP A 153 -3.38 1.85 24.97
CA ASP A 153 -3.07 0.56 24.40
C ASP A 153 -2.86 0.62 22.88
N MET A 154 -2.72 1.81 22.30
CA MET A 154 -2.28 1.99 20.92
C MET A 154 -0.87 2.56 20.87
N THR A 155 -0.08 2.16 19.87
CA THR A 155 1.23 2.73 19.60
C THR A 155 1.41 2.89 18.10
N LEU A 156 1.72 4.11 17.67
CA LEU A 156 2.09 4.39 16.28
C LEU A 156 3.61 4.22 16.15
N LEU A 157 4.04 3.30 15.28
CA LEU A 157 5.45 3.00 15.05
C LEU A 157 5.85 3.43 13.64
N ARG A 158 6.76 4.40 13.54
CA ARG A 158 7.23 4.93 12.26
C ARG A 158 8.35 4.08 11.67
N LEU A 159 8.18 3.67 10.42
CA LEU A 159 9.25 3.04 9.65
C LEU A 159 10.44 3.97 9.46
N GLY A 160 11.64 3.42 9.41
CA GLY A 160 12.81 4.18 8.99
C GLY A 160 12.64 4.70 7.54
N PRO A 161 13.14 5.90 7.20
CA PRO A 161 13.07 6.41 5.83
C PRO A 161 13.64 5.43 4.79
N TYR A 162 13.04 5.39 3.60
CA TYR A 162 13.45 4.51 2.49
C TYR A 162 13.54 3.03 2.89
N SER A 163 12.60 2.52 3.68
CA SER A 163 12.66 1.14 4.21
C SER A 163 11.47 0.25 3.84
N PRO A 164 11.03 0.20 2.57
CA PRO A 164 9.90 -0.63 2.16
C PRO A 164 10.15 -2.13 2.41
N MET A 165 11.42 -2.57 2.42
CA MET A 165 11.77 -3.96 2.74
C MET A 165 11.43 -4.37 4.19
N LEU A 166 11.18 -3.40 5.08
CA LEU A 166 10.74 -3.64 6.46
C LEU A 166 9.22 -3.56 6.61
N ASN A 167 8.49 -3.32 5.51
CA ASN A 167 7.04 -3.22 5.49
C ASN A 167 6.41 -4.39 4.69
N PRO A 168 5.90 -5.44 5.35
CA PRO A 168 5.35 -6.62 4.66
C PRO A 168 4.18 -6.30 3.71
N ILE A 169 3.43 -5.22 3.96
CA ILE A 169 2.28 -4.82 3.14
C ILE A 169 2.66 -4.52 1.68
N GLU A 170 3.92 -4.14 1.42
CA GLU A 170 4.45 -3.92 0.07
C GLU A 170 4.35 -5.19 -0.79
N SER A 171 4.54 -6.37 -0.16
CA SER A 171 4.34 -7.65 -0.84
C SER A 171 2.87 -7.91 -1.13
N CYS A 172 1.96 -7.54 -0.21
CA CYS A 172 0.52 -7.62 -0.42
C CYS A 172 0.07 -6.73 -1.58
N PHE A 173 0.59 -5.49 -1.67
CA PHE A 173 0.33 -4.60 -2.80
C PHE A 173 0.89 -5.12 -4.12
N SER A 174 2.04 -5.80 -4.10
CA SER A 174 2.59 -6.44 -5.31
C SER A 174 1.61 -7.48 -5.86
N VAL A 175 1.05 -8.34 -4.99
CA VAL A 175 0.04 -9.34 -5.37
C VAL A 175 -1.23 -8.68 -5.88
N LEU A 176 -1.74 -7.66 -5.18
CA LEU A 176 -2.91 -6.89 -5.60
C LEU A 176 -2.72 -6.27 -6.98
N LYS A 177 -1.60 -5.57 -7.20
CA LYS A 177 -1.30 -4.93 -8.48
C LYS A 177 -1.14 -5.94 -9.60
N ALA A 178 -0.57 -7.10 -9.33
CA ALA A 178 -0.48 -8.18 -10.32
C ALA A 178 -1.88 -8.67 -10.74
N HIS A 179 -2.80 -8.81 -9.78
CA HIS A 179 -4.19 -9.16 -10.04
C HIS A 179 -4.90 -8.07 -10.86
N ILE A 180 -4.82 -6.80 -10.46
CA ILE A 180 -5.40 -5.65 -11.18
C ILE A 180 -4.89 -5.60 -12.62
N LYS A 181 -3.58 -5.74 -12.84
CA LYS A 181 -2.98 -5.75 -14.19
C LYS A 181 -3.54 -6.86 -15.06
N ARG A 182 -3.75 -8.06 -14.49
CA ARG A 182 -4.37 -9.18 -15.20
C ARG A 182 -5.83 -8.88 -15.54
N PHE A 183 -6.60 -8.41 -14.56
CA PHE A 183 -8.00 -8.06 -14.72
C PHE A 183 -8.23 -7.03 -15.84
N LEU A 184 -7.40 -5.97 -15.87
CA LEU A 184 -7.44 -4.93 -16.89
C LEU A 184 -7.00 -5.42 -18.27
N ALA A 185 -6.00 -6.30 -18.34
CA ALA A 185 -5.56 -6.90 -19.60
C ALA A 185 -6.69 -7.71 -20.26
N GLU A 186 -7.43 -8.51 -19.48
CA GLU A 186 -8.57 -9.29 -19.96
C GLU A 186 -9.76 -8.41 -20.41
N ARG A 187 -9.83 -7.16 -19.93
CA ARG A 187 -10.96 -6.24 -20.13
C ARG A 187 -10.59 -4.97 -20.89
N THR A 188 -9.45 -4.98 -21.60
CA THR A 188 -8.92 -3.79 -22.27
C THR A 188 -9.94 -3.18 -23.25
N ILE A 189 -10.74 -4.01 -23.93
CA ILE A 189 -11.76 -3.53 -24.86
C ILE A 189 -12.83 -2.68 -24.15
N LEU A 190 -13.18 -3.00 -22.89
CA LEU A 190 -14.18 -2.25 -22.12
C LEU A 190 -13.74 -0.82 -21.81
N LEU A 191 -12.43 -0.52 -21.85
CA LEU A 191 -11.91 0.83 -21.69
C LEU A 191 -12.32 1.77 -22.85
N PHE A 192 -12.73 1.21 -23.98
CA PHE A 192 -13.19 1.94 -25.17
C PHE A 192 -14.72 1.98 -25.30
N HIS A 193 -15.47 1.38 -24.36
CA HIS A 193 -16.92 1.40 -24.37
C HIS A 193 -17.48 2.23 -23.22
N ARG A 194 -18.41 3.15 -23.54
CA ARG A 194 -19.16 3.90 -22.52
C ARG A 194 -20.07 2.99 -21.69
N ARG A 195 -20.46 1.83 -22.22
CA ARG A 195 -21.44 0.92 -21.61
C ARG A 195 -22.70 1.71 -21.25
N GLU A 196 -23.33 1.41 -20.12
CA GLU A 196 -24.55 2.07 -19.63
C GLU A 196 -24.32 3.41 -18.90
N PHE A 197 -23.07 3.88 -18.81
CA PHE A 197 -22.71 5.05 -18.01
C PHE A 197 -22.85 6.37 -18.77
N HIS A 198 -22.92 7.49 -18.03
CA HIS A 198 -23.08 8.82 -18.63
C HIS A 198 -21.81 9.28 -19.35
N SER A 199 -20.63 8.79 -18.94
CA SER A 199 -19.35 9.13 -19.56
C SER A 199 -18.39 7.94 -19.69
N TYR A 200 -17.43 8.03 -20.62
CA TYR A 200 -16.34 7.05 -20.73
C TYR A 200 -15.49 7.00 -19.46
N LEU A 201 -15.32 8.13 -18.77
CA LEU A 201 -14.59 8.19 -17.52
C LEU A 201 -15.30 7.37 -16.45
N GLU A 202 -16.61 7.59 -16.28
CA GLU A 202 -17.42 6.83 -15.32
C GLU A 202 -17.40 5.33 -15.60
N SER A 203 -17.58 4.94 -16.87
CA SER A 203 -17.44 3.55 -17.30
C SER A 203 -16.08 2.96 -16.91
N ARG A 204 -14.98 3.68 -17.12
CA ARG A 204 -13.64 3.20 -16.78
C ARG A 204 -13.43 3.10 -15.26
N MET A 205 -13.95 4.06 -14.49
CA MET A 205 -13.83 4.03 -13.03
C MET A 205 -14.57 2.84 -12.42
N ARG A 206 -15.73 2.49 -12.97
CA ARG A 206 -16.49 1.29 -12.58
C ARG A 206 -15.83 -0.04 -12.93
N LEU A 207 -14.68 -0.04 -13.63
CA LEU A 207 -13.86 -1.24 -13.81
C LEU A 207 -12.76 -1.35 -12.75
N LEU A 208 -12.45 -0.27 -12.03
CA LEU A 208 -11.39 -0.22 -11.05
C LEU A 208 -11.92 -0.36 -9.61
N GLU A 209 -13.18 0.01 -9.38
CA GLU A 209 -13.94 -0.14 -8.12
C GLU A 209 -14.59 -1.52 -8.02
#